data_AF-A0A2K9HKJ2-F1
#
_entry.id   AF-A0A2K9HKJ2-F1
#
_cell.length_a   1.000
_cell.length_b   1.000
_cell.length_c   1.000
_cell.angle_alpha   90.00
_cell.angle_beta   90.00
_cell.angle_gamma   90.00
#
_symmetry.space_group_name_H-M   'P 1'
#
loop_
_entity.id
_entity.type
_entity.pdbx_description
1 polymer ?
#
loop_
_entity_poly.entity_id
_entity_poly.type
_entity_poly.pdbx_seq_one_letter_code
_entity_poly.pdbx_strand_id
1 'polypeptide(L)' 'MYNNQYLKAYFTLKNIRQNDIANLLGKSTSTIRRKNDDLGFTQKEILLIHHKYNIPLEAFFYDDNGKKDNNPIFTENS' A
#
# COMPACT_ATOMS: atom_id res chain seq x y z
N MET A 1 -1.71 -13.89 -2.12
CA MET A 1 -2.39 -12.86 -2.94
C MET A 1 -2.45 -11.63 -2.04
N TYR A 2 -1.88 -10.48 -2.44
CA TYR A 2 -1.80 -9.32 -1.55
C TYR A 2 -3.20 -8.83 -1.19
N ASN A 3 -3.63 -9.02 0.06
CA ASN A 3 -4.90 -8.45 0.52
C ASN A 3 -4.72 -6.97 0.88
N ASN A 4 -4.78 -6.07 -0.10
CA ASN A 4 -4.68 -4.62 0.11
C ASN A 4 -5.91 -4.00 0.81
N GLN A 5 -6.71 -4.76 1.55
CA GLN A 5 -7.93 -4.28 2.21
C GLN A 5 -7.65 -3.11 3.16
N TYR A 6 -6.54 -3.15 3.89
CA TYR A 6 -6.12 -2.06 4.77
C TYR A 6 -5.74 -0.80 3.99
N LEU A 7 -4.94 -0.93 2.93
CA LEU A 7 -4.60 0.20 2.05
C LEU A 7 -5.85 0.82 1.41
N LYS A 8 -6.78 -0.02 0.94
CA LYS A 8 -8.07 0.42 0.39
C LYS A 8 -8.90 1.18 1.43
N ALA A 9 -8.91 0.73 2.68
CA ALA A 9 -9.57 1.46 3.77
C ALA A 9 -8.96 2.85 4.00
N TYR A 10 -7.63 2.98 3.98
CA TYR A 10 -6.97 4.29 4.04
C TYR A 10 -7.35 5.20 2.88
N PHE A 11 -7.41 4.67 1.65
CA PHE A 11 -7.87 5.44 0.51
C PHE A 11 -9.30 5.95 0.69
N THR A 12 -10.21 5.11 1.17
CA THR A 12 -11.59 5.51 1.45
C THR A 12 -11.66 6.57 2.55
N LEU A 13 -10.98 6.36 3.69
CA LEU A 13 -11.01 7.29 4.83
C LEU A 13 -10.44 8.67 4.49
N LYS A 14 -9.42 8.72 3.62
CA LYS A 14 -8.79 9.96 3.16
C LYS A 14 -9.42 10.54 1.89
N ASN A 15 -10.51 9.96 1.40
CA ASN A 15 -11.20 10.33 0.15
C ASN A 15 -10.25 10.39 -1.07
N ILE A 16 -9.33 9.43 -1.16
CA ILE A 16 -8.36 9.30 -2.24
C ILE A 16 -8.97 8.40 -3.31
N ARG A 17 -9.20 8.94 -4.50
CA ARG A 17 -9.76 8.17 -5.60
C ARG A 17 -8.65 7.49 -6.38
N GLN A 18 -9.00 6.42 -7.09
CA GLN A 18 -8.09 5.71 -7.99
C GLN A 18 -7.47 6.62 -9.05
N ASN A 19 -8.21 7.64 -9.50
CA ASN A 19 -7.70 8.65 -10.44
C ASN A 19 -6.61 9.54 -9.81
N ASP A 20 -6.69 9.81 -8.52
CA ASP A 20 -5.72 10.66 -7.82
C ASP A 20 -4.37 9.92 -7.70
N ILE A 21 -4.40 8.62 -7.37
CA ILE A 21 -3.22 7.74 -7.41
C ILE A 21 -2.66 7.61 -8.85
N ALA A 22 -3.55 7.47 -9.84
CA ALA A 22 -3.16 7.36 -11.25
C ALA A 22 -2.38 8.60 -11.72
N ASN A 23 -2.89 9.79 -11.39
CA ASN A 23 -2.23 11.06 -11.68
C ASN A 23 -0.90 11.19 -10.92
N LEU A 24 -0.85 10.83 -9.64
CA LEU A 24 0.39 10.88 -8.84
C LEU A 24 1.50 10.01 -9.44
N LEU A 25 1.15 8.81 -9.92
CA LEU A 25 2.12 7.85 -10.43
C LEU A 25 2.38 7.95 -11.94
N GLY A 26 1.66 8.82 -12.65
CA GLY A 26 1.72 8.91 -14.11
C GLY A 26 1.29 7.61 -14.79
N LYS A 27 0.20 6.99 -14.31
CA LYS A 27 -0.31 5.69 -14.79
C LYS A 27 -1.77 5.76 -15.16
N SER A 28 -2.24 4.76 -15.92
CA SER A 28 -3.67 4.60 -16.16
C SER A 28 -4.40 4.16 -14.89
N THR A 29 -5.68 4.54 -14.77
CA THR A 29 -6.55 4.03 -13.70
C THR A 29 -6.62 2.51 -13.72
N SER A 30 -6.68 1.87 -14.89
CA SER A 30 -6.65 0.40 -15.01
C SER A 30 -5.41 -0.26 -14.40
N THR A 31 -4.25 0.41 -14.48
CA THR A 31 -3.01 -0.06 -13.85
C THR A 31 -3.11 0.03 -12.33
N ILE A 32 -3.67 1.12 -11.80
CA ILE A 32 -3.88 1.28 -10.35
C ILE A 32 -4.84 0.21 -9.81
N ARG A 33 -5.92 -0.11 -10.56
CA ARG A 33 -6.84 -1.21 -10.18
C ARG A 33 -6.07 -2.52 -9.98
N ARG A 34 -5.29 -2.92 -10.99
CA ARG A 34 -4.48 -4.15 -10.94
C ARG A 34 -3.46 -4.14 -9.80
N LYS A 35 -2.88 -2.99 -9.47
CA LYS A 35 -1.98 -2.82 -8.32
C LYS A 35 -2.70 -2.99 -6.99
N ASN A 36 -3.89 -2.44 -6.86
CA ASN A 36 -4.72 -2.57 -5.68
C ASN A 36 -5.27 -3.98 -5.48
N ASP A 37 -5.51 -4.73 -6.56
CA ASP A 37 -6.12 -6.06 -6.47
C ASP A 37 -5.08 -7.18 -6.34
N ASP A 38 -4.02 -7.16 -7.16
CA ASP A 38 -3.16 -8.34 -7.32
C ASP A 38 -1.65 -8.06 -7.34
N LEU A 39 -1.22 -6.90 -7.87
CA LEU A 39 0.20 -6.66 -8.18
C LEU A 39 0.98 -5.95 -7.06
N GLY A 40 0.29 -5.19 -6.21
CA GLY A 40 0.93 -4.29 -5.25
C GLY A 40 1.66 -3.11 -5.90
N PHE A 41 2.32 -2.33 -5.04
CA PHE A 41 3.08 -1.14 -5.41
C PHE A 41 4.58 -1.39 -5.25
N THR A 42 5.38 -0.79 -6.12
CA THR A 42 6.85 -0.78 -5.98
C THR A 42 7.25 0.13 -4.83
N GLN A 43 8.44 -0.06 -4.26
CA GLN A 43 8.94 0.77 -3.16
C GLN A 43 8.90 2.27 -3.47
N LYS A 44 9.29 2.67 -4.70
CA LYS A 44 9.22 4.07 -5.14
C LYS A 44 7.79 4.62 -5.14
N GLU A 45 6.83 3.82 -5.60
CA GLU A 45 5.41 4.21 -5.61
C GLU A 45 4.85 4.31 -4.18
N ILE A 46 5.21 3.36 -3.31
CA ILE A 46 4.81 3.37 -1.90
C ILE A 46 5.29 4.65 -1.23
N LEU A 47 6.57 5.02 -1.40
CA LEU A 47 7.12 6.26 -0.83
C LEU A 47 6.39 7.49 -1.35
N LEU A 48 6.08 7.56 -2.65
CA LEU A 48 5.33 8.67 -3.22
C LEU A 48 3.92 8.79 -2.62
N ILE A 49 3.19 7.68 -2.50
CA ILE A 49 1.84 7.67 -1.93
C ILE A 49 1.90 8.01 -0.43
N HIS A 50 2.85 7.43 0.31
CA HIS A 50 3.10 7.72 1.73
C HIS A 50 3.31 9.22 1.95
N HIS A 51 4.27 9.83 1.24
CA HIS A 51 4.58 11.25 1.39
C HIS A 51 3.43 12.15 0.94
N LYS A 52 2.72 11.79 -0.14
CA LYS A 52 1.63 12.63 -0.67
C LYS A 52 0.40 12.65 0.23
N TYR A 53 0.04 11.50 0.80
CA TYR A 53 -1.25 11.31 1.48
C TYR A 53 -1.12 11.01 2.97
N ASN A 54 0.10 10.94 3.50
CA ASN A 54 0.40 10.56 4.87
C ASN A 54 -0.28 9.23 5.25
N ILE A 55 -0.06 8.21 4.40
CA ILE A 55 -0.54 6.83 4.63
C ILE A 55 0.62 6.04 5.26
N PRO A 56 0.43 5.35 6.40
CA PRO A 56 1.47 4.55 7.03
C PRO A 56 2.03 3.48 6.09
N LEU A 57 3.34 3.22 6.15
CA LEU A 57 4.00 2.25 5.25
C LEU A 57 3.45 0.84 5.49
N GLU A 58 3.11 0.52 6.73
CA GLU A 58 2.53 -0.75 7.17
C GLU A 58 1.21 -1.07 6.44
N ALA A 59 0.47 -0.04 6.02
CA ALA A 59 -0.79 -0.23 5.29
C ALA A 59 -0.59 -0.93 3.93
N PHE A 60 0.60 -0.83 3.33
CA PHE A 60 0.93 -1.46 2.03
C PHE A 60 1.38 -2.91 2.16
N PHE A 61 1.68 -3.38 3.37
CA PHE A 61 2.27 -4.70 3.63
C PHE A 61 1.39 -5.59 4.50
N TYR A 62 0.22 -5.10 4.92
CA TYR A 62 -0.69 -5.90 5.73
C TYR A 62 -1.28 -7.03 4.87
N ASP A 63 -0.97 -8.28 5.23
CA ASP A 63 -1.60 -9.46 4.67
C ASP A 63 -2.46 -10.12 5.74
N ASP A 64 -3.72 -10.41 5.40
CA ASP A 64 -4.68 -11.10 6.28
C ASP A 64 -4.30 -12.58 6.48
N ASN A 65 -3.34 -13.09 5.69
CA ASN A 65 -2.79 -14.44 5.83
C ASN A 65 -1.81 -14.61 7.00
N GLY A 66 -1.62 -13.57 7.82
CA GLY A 66 -0.90 -13.67 9.08
C GLY A 66 -1.70 -14.43 10.14
N LYS A 67 -1.60 -15.77 10.14
CA LYS A 67 -1.33 -16.42 11.43
C LYS A 67 -0.18 -15.63 12.06
N LYS A 68 -0.43 -15.08 13.24
CA LYS A 68 0.54 -14.35 14.05
C LYS A 68 1.73 -15.26 14.35
N ASP A 69 2.72 -15.30 13.49
CA ASP A 69 4.07 -15.64 13.92
C ASP A 69 4.62 -14.35 14.53
N ASN A 70 4.35 -14.20 15.83
CA ASN A 70 4.83 -13.13 16.67
C ASN A 70 6.36 -13.18 16.73
N ASN A 71 7.06 -12.58 15.77
CA ASN A 71 8.45 -12.20 15.96
C ASN A 71 8.73 -10.89 15.22
N PRO A 72 8.79 -9.75 15.92
CA PRO A 72 9.41 -8.56 15.35
C PRO A 72 10.90 -8.88 15.21
N ILE A 73 11.38 -9.04 13.98
CA ILE A 73 12.80 -9.08 13.70
C ILE A 73 13.30 -7.64 13.81
N PHE A 74 13.64 -7.22 15.03
CA PHE A 74 14.62 -6.17 15.24
C PHE A 74 16.00 -6.84 15.12
N THR A 75 16.64 -6.75 13.95
CA THR A 75 18.08 -6.96 13.87
C THR A 75 18.75 -5.72 14.47
N GLU A 76 19.06 -5.79 15.76
CA GLU A 76 20.09 -4.96 16.36
C GLU A 76 21.44 -5.38 15.75
N ASN A 77 22.14 -4.40 15.17
CA ASN A 77 23.53 -4.58 14.77
C ASN A 77 24.40 -4.70 16.05
N SER A 78 25.19 -5.77 16.15
CA SER A 78 26.37 -5.87 17.00
C SER A 78 27.55 -6.33 16.16
#